data_AF-A0A936B7D4-F1
#
_entry.id   AF-A0A936B7D4-F1
#
_cell.length_a   1.000
_cell.length_b   1.000
_cell.length_c   1.000
_cell.angle_alpha   90.00
_cell.angle_beta   90.00
_cell.angle_gamma   90.00
#
_symmetry.space_group_name_H-M   'P 1'
#
loop_
_entity.id
_entity.type
_entity.pdbx_description
1 polymer ?
#
loop_
_entity_poly.entity_id
_entity_poly.type
_entity_poly.pdbx_seq_one_letter_code
_entity_poly.pdbx_strand_id
1 'polypeptide(L)'
;MAEIGWIDFSTLDRKKISQAMSRIRPEGQLDELGVGRIRDGLANELFPAISTIQTRAKYFFIVPYILRDYLYLSAKEKRKTTAARFLEDREHEIKNKLRVKYVGQNNTGIIGITLKDSERIVRQPSEIYWVGINSFGCINSEGLALSGFLKNLNHKNQELNGRPKEDETDDDLDAGLDHELQIKVPATALEWKDSIDIMLTKNEADF
;
A
#
# COMPACT_ATOMS: atom_id res chain seq x y z
N MET A 1 -44.44 3.53 -18.69
CA MET A 1 -44.99 2.53 -17.75
C MET A 1 -43.88 1.55 -17.46
N ALA A 2 -43.49 1.36 -16.20
CA ALA A 2 -42.45 0.39 -15.85
C ALA A 2 -43.12 -0.98 -15.67
N GLU A 3 -42.75 -1.95 -16.51
CA GLU A 3 -43.16 -3.35 -16.34
C GLU A 3 -42.13 -4.11 -15.51
N ILE A 4 -42.61 -4.85 -14.52
CA ILE A 4 -41.80 -5.76 -13.71
C ILE A 4 -41.96 -7.15 -14.30
N GLY A 5 -40.90 -7.68 -14.93
CA GLY A 5 -40.84 -9.04 -15.43
C GLY A 5 -40.03 -9.93 -14.50
N TRP A 6 -40.61 -11.04 -14.05
CA TRP A 6 -39.88 -12.11 -13.36
C TRP A 6 -39.20 -13.01 -14.40
N ILE A 7 -37.87 -13.11 -14.36
CA ILE A 7 -37.10 -14.02 -15.20
C ILE A 7 -36.72 -15.23 -14.34
N ASP A 8 -37.47 -16.33 -14.48
CA ASP A 8 -37.10 -17.62 -13.89
C ASP A 8 -36.15 -18.33 -14.86
N PHE A 9 -34.85 -18.35 -14.54
CA PHE A 9 -33.89 -19.11 -15.31
C PHE A 9 -33.83 -20.54 -14.77
N SER A 10 -34.29 -21.51 -15.56
CA SER A 10 -33.98 -22.91 -15.28
C SER A 10 -32.46 -23.09 -15.21
N THR A 11 -31.99 -24.00 -14.35
CA THR A 11 -30.56 -24.29 -14.20
C THR A 11 -29.90 -24.75 -15.51
N LEU A 12 -30.70 -25.32 -16.43
CA LEU A 12 -30.28 -25.72 -17.77
C LEU A 12 -30.04 -24.51 -18.68
N ASP A 13 -30.90 -23.49 -18.62
CA ASP A 13 -30.76 -22.27 -19.42
C ASP A 13 -29.58 -21.42 -18.94
N ARG A 14 -29.36 -21.36 -17.62
CA ARG A 14 -28.13 -20.79 -17.04
C ARG A 14 -26.87 -21.47 -17.57
N LYS A 15 -26.87 -22.81 -17.67
CA LYS A 15 -25.72 -23.56 -18.22
C LYS A 15 -25.51 -23.26 -19.71
N LYS A 16 -26.57 -23.24 -20.51
CA LYS A 16 -26.49 -22.92 -21.95
C LYS A 16 -26.00 -21.50 -22.19
N ILE A 17 -26.54 -20.52 -21.47
CA ILE A 17 -26.12 -19.12 -21.54
C ILE A 17 -24.67 -18.99 -21.08
N SER A 18 -24.27 -19.65 -19.99
CA SER A 18 -22.87 -19.65 -19.52
C SER A 18 -21.91 -20.26 -20.56
N GLN A 19 -22.30 -21.32 -21.26
CA GLN A 19 -21.51 -21.91 -22.34
C GLN A 19 -21.44 -20.98 -23.57
N ALA A 20 -22.55 -20.34 -23.96
CA ALA A 20 -22.56 -19.35 -25.03
C ALA A 20 -21.67 -18.14 -24.68
N MET A 21 -21.78 -17.63 -23.46
CA MET A 21 -20.93 -16.55 -22.94
C MET A 21 -19.45 -16.95 -22.88
N SER A 22 -19.13 -18.21 -22.59
CA SER A 22 -17.73 -18.68 -22.64
C SER A 22 -17.16 -18.75 -24.07
N ARG A 23 -18.01 -18.92 -25.09
CA ARG A 23 -17.61 -18.88 -26.51
C ARG A 23 -17.51 -17.47 -27.07
N ILE A 24 -18.18 -16.50 -26.44
CA ILE A 24 -18.11 -15.07 -26.76
C ILE A 24 -16.98 -14.39 -25.97
N ARG A 25 -16.33 -15.09 -25.02
CA ARG A 25 -15.13 -14.55 -24.38
C ARG A 25 -14.12 -14.26 -25.49
N PRO A 26 -13.64 -13.00 -25.61
CA PRO A 26 -12.59 -12.70 -26.56
C PRO A 26 -11.42 -13.65 -26.29
N GLU A 27 -10.80 -14.13 -27.37
CA GLU A 27 -9.57 -14.91 -27.27
C GLU A 27 -8.64 -14.18 -26.30
N GLY A 28 -8.37 -14.83 -25.16
CA GLY A 28 -7.45 -14.28 -24.18
C GLY A 28 -6.14 -13.96 -24.89
N GLN A 29 -5.46 -12.91 -24.46
CA GLN A 29 -4.12 -12.57 -24.91
C GLN A 29 -3.16 -13.68 -24.45
N LEU A 30 -3.23 -14.84 -25.10
CA LEU A 30 -2.39 -15.99 -24.87
C LEU A 30 -1.11 -15.74 -25.66
N ASP A 31 0.00 -15.67 -24.94
CA ASP A 31 1.32 -15.55 -25.53
C ASP A 31 1.74 -16.90 -26.14
N GLU A 32 1.33 -17.14 -27.39
CA GLU A 32 1.58 -18.40 -28.11
C GLU A 32 3.06 -18.66 -28.41
N LEU A 33 3.88 -17.59 -28.43
CA LEU A 33 5.31 -17.64 -28.73
C LEU A 33 6.19 -17.68 -27.46
N GLY A 34 5.60 -17.53 -26.27
CA GLY A 34 6.34 -17.50 -24.99
C GLY A 34 7.21 -16.25 -24.78
N VAL A 35 7.02 -15.20 -25.60
CA VAL A 35 7.80 -13.96 -25.56
C VAL A 35 7.57 -13.19 -24.26
N GLY A 36 6.35 -13.23 -23.73
CA GLY A 36 5.97 -12.68 -22.43
C GLY A 36 6.79 -13.27 -21.29
N ARG A 37 7.08 -14.57 -21.30
CA ARG A 37 7.95 -15.19 -20.29
C ARG A 37 9.39 -14.66 -20.35
N ILE A 38 9.92 -14.51 -21.56
CA ILE A 38 11.28 -13.96 -21.77
C ILE A 38 11.32 -12.49 -21.33
N ARG A 39 10.33 -11.69 -21.73
CA ARG A 39 10.18 -10.29 -21.34
C ARG A 39 10.10 -10.16 -19.83
N ASP A 40 9.26 -10.95 -19.18
CA ASP A 40 9.04 -10.88 -17.73
C ASP A 40 10.28 -11.37 -16.98
N GLY A 41 10.99 -12.38 -17.50
CA GLY A 41 12.29 -12.80 -16.99
C GLY A 41 13.33 -11.67 -17.04
N LEU A 42 13.49 -11.03 -18.20
CA LEU A 42 14.36 -9.87 -18.35
C LEU A 42 13.95 -8.69 -17.46
N ALA A 43 12.64 -8.45 -17.31
CA ALA A 43 12.14 -7.39 -16.44
C ALA A 43 12.46 -7.67 -14.97
N ASN A 44 12.31 -8.90 -14.51
CA ASN A 44 12.64 -9.28 -13.13
C ASN A 44 14.15 -9.18 -12.83
N GLU A 45 15.00 -9.47 -13.82
CA GLU A 45 16.46 -9.32 -13.69
C GLU A 45 16.92 -7.85 -13.70
N LEU A 46 16.38 -7.05 -14.65
CA LEU A 46 16.78 -5.65 -14.81
C LEU A 46 16.13 -4.74 -13.75
N PHE A 47 14.95 -5.10 -13.26
CA PHE A 47 14.09 -4.26 -12.43
C PHE A 47 13.42 -5.06 -11.30
N PRO A 48 14.20 -5.72 -10.41
CA PRO A 48 13.69 -6.70 -9.43
C PRO A 48 12.72 -6.14 -8.37
N ALA A 49 12.61 -4.82 -8.25
CA ALA A 49 11.87 -4.13 -7.21
C ALA A 49 10.85 -3.11 -7.76
N ILE A 50 10.86 -2.87 -9.07
CA ILE A 50 10.06 -1.81 -9.68
C ILE A 50 9.12 -2.34 -10.75
N SER A 51 7.99 -1.66 -10.93
CA SER A 51 7.01 -2.01 -11.96
C SER A 51 6.50 -0.77 -12.68
N THR A 52 5.89 -0.98 -13.84
CA THR A 52 5.30 0.11 -14.63
C THR A 52 4.09 0.79 -13.96
N ILE A 53 3.53 0.18 -12.91
CA ILE A 53 2.43 0.75 -12.11
C ILE A 53 2.97 1.79 -11.12
N GLN A 54 4.26 1.72 -10.77
CA GLN A 54 4.91 2.69 -9.90
C GLN A 54 5.22 3.97 -10.69
N THR A 55 4.60 5.08 -10.27
CA THR A 55 4.66 6.37 -10.96
C THR A 55 5.69 7.34 -10.38
N ARG A 56 6.04 7.23 -9.08
CA ARG A 56 6.89 8.18 -8.34
C ARG A 56 7.67 7.49 -7.23
N ALA A 57 8.99 7.73 -7.19
CA ALA A 57 9.88 7.14 -6.19
C ALA A 57 9.56 7.56 -4.75
N LYS A 58 8.96 8.74 -4.55
CA LYS A 58 8.59 9.26 -3.21
C LYS A 58 7.70 8.30 -2.41
N TYR A 59 6.89 7.48 -3.08
CA TYR A 59 6.04 6.49 -2.39
C TYR A 59 6.85 5.38 -1.70
N PHE A 60 8.10 5.12 -2.11
CA PHE A 60 9.02 4.24 -1.38
C PHE A 60 9.38 4.77 0.01
N PHE A 61 9.24 6.07 0.25
CA PHE A 61 9.52 6.71 1.54
C PHE A 61 8.25 7.03 2.32
N ILE A 62 7.20 7.51 1.64
CA ILE A 62 5.92 7.83 2.29
C ILE A 62 5.37 6.63 3.06
N VAL A 63 5.35 5.44 2.46
CA VAL A 63 4.78 4.25 3.10
C VAL A 63 5.56 3.86 4.36
N PRO A 64 6.91 3.72 4.33
CA PRO A 64 7.70 3.55 5.55
C PRO A 64 7.54 4.67 6.58
N TYR A 65 7.43 5.94 6.17
CA TYR A 65 7.21 7.04 7.11
C TYR A 65 5.88 6.91 7.86
N ILE A 66 4.80 6.54 7.17
CA ILE A 66 3.49 6.30 7.82
C ILE A 66 3.58 5.14 8.82
N LEU A 67 4.25 4.05 8.42
CA LEU A 67 4.41 2.89 9.30
C LEU A 67 5.28 3.24 10.51
N ARG A 68 6.34 4.02 10.32
CA ARG A 68 7.14 4.58 11.40
C ARG A 68 6.30 5.43 12.35
N ASP A 69 5.52 6.38 11.84
CA ASP A 69 4.62 7.20 12.66
C ASP A 69 3.69 6.34 13.52
N TYR A 70 3.17 5.25 12.96
CA TYR A 70 2.31 4.32 13.70
C TYR A 70 3.05 3.63 14.86
N LEU A 71 4.35 3.34 14.71
CA LEU A 71 5.16 2.76 15.77
C LEU A 71 5.47 3.74 16.89
N TYR A 72 5.54 5.03 16.63
CA TYR A 72 5.71 6.06 17.67
C TYR A 72 4.38 6.56 18.27
N LEU A 73 3.23 6.03 17.84
CA LEU A 73 1.97 6.35 18.50
C LEU A 73 1.96 5.79 19.92
N SER A 74 1.32 6.54 20.83
CA SER A 74 1.14 6.08 22.20
C SER A 74 0.34 4.76 22.25
N ALA A 75 0.59 3.94 23.26
CA ALA A 75 -0.14 2.69 23.51
C ALA A 75 -1.67 2.87 23.48
N LYS A 76 -2.17 4.03 23.95
CA LYS A 76 -3.60 4.37 23.98
C LYS A 76 -4.17 4.61 22.58
N GLU A 77 -3.40 5.21 21.69
CA GLU A 77 -3.80 5.49 20.30
C GLU A 77 -3.74 4.21 19.45
N LYS A 78 -2.70 3.39 19.63
CA LYS A 78 -2.57 2.07 18.99
C LYS A 78 -3.76 1.14 19.30
N ARG A 79 -4.42 1.28 20.45
CA ARG A 79 -5.64 0.51 20.81
C ARG A 79 -6.88 0.94 20.05
N LYS A 80 -6.96 2.20 19.61
CA LYS A 80 -8.14 2.76 18.94
C LYS A 80 -8.17 2.43 17.46
N THR A 81 -7.02 2.15 16.86
CA THR A 81 -6.91 2.00 15.41
C THR A 81 -5.87 0.94 15.05
N THR A 82 -6.24 0.03 14.15
CA THR A 82 -5.34 -0.99 13.63
C THR A 82 -4.30 -0.36 12.70
N ALA A 83 -3.10 -0.97 12.62
CA ALA A 83 -2.04 -0.54 11.72
C ALA A 83 -2.52 -0.36 10.26
N ALA A 84 -3.36 -1.30 9.79
CA ALA A 84 -3.94 -1.24 8.46
C ALA A 84 -4.82 0.01 8.28
N ARG A 85 -5.76 0.25 9.18
CA ARG A 85 -6.66 1.41 9.09
C ARG A 85 -5.89 2.73 9.19
N PHE A 86 -4.89 2.80 10.07
CA PHE A 86 -4.04 3.97 10.19
C PHE A 86 -3.29 4.25 8.88
N LEU A 87 -2.72 3.22 8.26
CA LEU A 87 -2.04 3.34 6.96
C LEU A 87 -3.00 3.86 5.88
N GLU A 88 -4.18 3.25 5.74
CA GLU A 88 -5.17 3.66 4.74
C GLU A 88 -5.63 5.11 4.93
N ASP A 89 -5.95 5.50 6.17
CA ASP A 89 -6.45 6.83 6.49
C ASP A 89 -5.37 7.89 6.22
N ARG A 90 -4.11 7.57 6.54
CA ARG A 90 -2.97 8.47 6.32
C ARG A 90 -2.62 8.61 4.84
N GLU A 91 -2.66 7.52 4.07
CA GLU A 91 -2.49 7.57 2.62
C GLU A 91 -3.59 8.40 1.94
N HIS A 92 -4.81 8.29 2.43
CA HIS A 92 -5.93 9.10 1.94
C HIS A 92 -5.71 10.61 2.22
N GLU A 93 -5.26 10.97 3.42
CA GLU A 93 -4.92 12.35 3.76
C GLU A 93 -3.82 12.91 2.85
N ILE A 94 -2.76 12.13 2.61
CA ILE A 94 -1.63 12.52 1.76
C ILE A 94 -2.08 12.71 0.32
N LYS A 95 -2.89 11.79 -0.21
CA LYS A 95 -3.52 11.95 -1.52
C LYS A 95 -4.26 13.29 -1.61
N ASN A 96 -5.07 13.63 -0.61
CA ASN A 96 -5.84 14.88 -0.62
C ASN A 96 -4.94 16.13 -0.54
N LYS A 97 -3.91 16.11 0.32
CA LYS A 97 -2.90 17.19 0.40
C LYS A 97 -2.16 17.39 -0.91
N LEU A 98 -1.68 16.30 -1.51
CA LEU A 98 -0.99 16.33 -2.80
C LEU A 98 -1.93 16.79 -3.91
N ARG A 99 -3.18 16.35 -3.91
CA ARG A 99 -4.18 16.82 -4.89
C ARG A 99 -4.34 18.34 -4.81
N VAL A 100 -4.53 18.91 -3.61
CA VAL A 100 -4.69 20.37 -3.42
C VAL A 100 -3.45 21.14 -3.91
N LYS A 101 -2.25 20.63 -3.63
CA LYS A 101 -0.99 21.26 -4.05
C LYS A 101 -0.78 21.23 -5.57
N TYR A 102 -1.24 20.17 -6.22
CA TYR A 102 -0.99 19.89 -7.64
C TYR A 102 -2.23 20.06 -8.54
N VAL A 103 -3.28 20.76 -8.06
CA VAL A 103 -4.48 21.03 -8.86
C VAL A 103 -4.09 21.74 -10.16
N GLY A 104 -4.61 21.24 -11.29
CA GLY A 104 -4.41 21.85 -12.62
C GLY A 104 -3.07 21.53 -13.28
N GLN A 105 -2.17 20.77 -12.62
CA GLN A 105 -0.97 20.26 -13.27
C GLN A 105 -1.26 18.91 -13.94
N ASN A 106 -0.98 18.82 -15.24
CA ASN A 106 -1.08 17.56 -15.97
C ASN A 106 0.17 16.70 -15.74
N ASN A 107 -0.02 15.38 -15.71
CA ASN A 107 1.07 14.38 -15.67
C ASN A 107 1.97 14.41 -14.42
N THR A 108 1.40 14.74 -13.26
CA THR A 108 2.13 14.77 -11.98
C THR A 108 2.53 13.38 -11.47
N GLY A 109 1.97 12.31 -12.02
CA GLY A 109 2.25 10.93 -11.61
C GLY A 109 1.76 10.61 -10.20
N ILE A 110 0.93 11.45 -9.59
CA ILE A 110 0.37 11.23 -8.26
C ILE A 110 -0.76 10.20 -8.37
N ILE A 111 -0.66 9.13 -7.59
CA ILE A 111 -1.66 8.06 -7.58
C ILE A 111 -2.97 8.61 -7.00
N GLY A 112 -4.06 8.48 -7.75
CA GLY A 112 -5.39 8.92 -7.33
C GLY A 112 -5.63 10.43 -7.40
N ILE A 113 -4.80 11.21 -8.11
CA ILE A 113 -4.99 12.67 -8.22
C ILE A 113 -6.32 13.07 -8.86
N THR A 114 -6.82 12.27 -9.81
CA THR A 114 -8.09 12.51 -10.51
C THR A 114 -9.30 12.17 -9.65
N LEU A 115 -9.13 11.40 -8.58
CA LEU A 115 -10.22 10.97 -7.71
C LEU A 115 -10.69 12.12 -6.81
N LYS A 116 -12.00 12.15 -6.54
CA LYS A 116 -12.60 13.11 -5.61
C LYS A 116 -12.18 12.83 -4.17
N ASP A 117 -12.46 13.78 -3.29
CA ASP A 117 -12.10 13.71 -1.88
C ASP A 117 -12.75 12.50 -1.20
N SER A 118 -14.03 12.28 -1.47
CA SER A 118 -14.81 11.16 -0.96
C SER A 118 -14.42 9.78 -1.51
N GLU A 119 -13.59 9.72 -2.56
CA GLU A 119 -13.26 8.47 -3.23
C GLU A 119 -11.95 7.88 -2.70
N ARG A 120 -11.97 6.58 -2.37
CA ARG A 120 -10.77 5.83 -2.02
C ARG A 120 -10.13 5.24 -3.27
N ILE A 121 -8.81 5.14 -3.26
CA ILE A 121 -8.06 4.54 -4.36
C ILE A 121 -8.26 3.02 -4.32
N VAL A 122 -8.51 2.39 -5.47
CA VAL A 122 -8.71 0.94 -5.57
C VAL A 122 -7.45 0.15 -5.19
N ARG A 123 -6.27 0.68 -5.54
CA ARG A 123 -4.97 0.13 -5.14
C ARG A 123 -4.14 1.20 -4.48
N GLN A 124 -3.80 0.97 -3.22
CA GLN A 124 -3.06 1.96 -2.44
C GLN A 124 -1.58 1.99 -2.83
N PRO A 125 -0.88 3.13 -2.62
CA PRO A 125 0.57 3.17 -2.78
C PRO A 125 1.28 2.10 -1.96
N SER A 126 0.83 1.86 -0.72
CA SER A 126 1.34 0.79 0.14
C SER A 126 1.34 -0.57 -0.54
N GLU A 127 0.25 -0.95 -1.22
CA GLU A 127 0.15 -2.22 -1.95
C GLU A 127 1.05 -2.26 -3.19
N ILE A 128 1.08 -1.16 -3.96
CA ILE A 128 1.83 -1.08 -5.23
C ILE A 128 3.34 -1.10 -4.99
N TYR A 129 3.80 -0.48 -3.91
CA TYR A 129 5.22 -0.31 -3.61
C TYR A 129 5.75 -1.35 -2.62
N TRP A 130 4.89 -2.13 -1.94
CA TRP A 130 5.30 -3.08 -0.89
C TRP A 130 6.46 -4.01 -1.29
N VAL A 131 6.37 -4.60 -2.49
CA VAL A 131 7.40 -5.51 -3.00
C VAL A 131 8.74 -4.78 -3.10
N GLY A 132 8.77 -3.59 -3.71
CA GLY A 132 10.01 -2.85 -3.85
C GLY A 132 10.52 -2.26 -2.54
N ILE A 133 9.64 -1.86 -1.62
CA ILE A 133 10.01 -1.40 -0.27
C ILE A 133 10.78 -2.50 0.48
N ASN A 134 10.35 -3.76 0.36
CA ASN A 134 11.07 -4.90 0.92
C ASN A 134 12.38 -5.18 0.19
N SER A 135 12.35 -5.18 -1.14
CA SER A 135 13.55 -5.47 -1.96
C SER A 135 14.67 -4.43 -1.76
N PHE A 136 14.32 -3.16 -1.53
CA PHE A 136 15.29 -2.10 -1.21
C PHE A 136 15.68 -2.05 0.27
N GLY A 137 15.05 -2.86 1.13
CA GLY A 137 15.40 -2.95 2.55
C GLY A 137 14.97 -1.75 3.39
N CYS A 138 14.03 -0.92 2.90
CA CYS A 138 13.42 0.15 3.69
C CYS A 138 12.59 -0.43 4.86
N ILE A 139 12.00 -1.60 4.67
CA ILE A 139 11.31 -2.38 5.70
C ILE A 139 11.76 -3.83 5.57
N ASN A 140 12.10 -4.46 6.69
CA ASN A 140 12.35 -5.89 6.73
C ASN A 140 11.09 -6.63 7.18
N SER A 141 10.27 -7.08 6.23
CA SER A 141 9.05 -7.85 6.52
C SER A 141 9.26 -9.36 6.56
N GLU A 142 10.50 -9.85 6.46
CA GLU A 142 10.83 -11.28 6.41
C GLU A 142 10.10 -12.04 5.28
N GLY A 143 9.73 -11.35 4.20
CA GLY A 143 9.00 -11.91 3.06
C GLY A 143 7.47 -11.94 3.23
N LEU A 144 6.93 -11.32 4.28
CA LEU A 144 5.49 -11.22 4.47
C LEU A 144 4.84 -10.24 3.46
N ALA A 145 3.65 -10.60 3.00
CA ALA A 145 2.79 -9.66 2.28
C ALA A 145 2.34 -8.53 3.22
N LEU A 146 2.00 -7.35 2.67
CA LEU A 146 1.59 -6.16 3.44
C LEU A 146 0.53 -6.48 4.50
N SER A 147 -0.52 -7.20 4.12
CA SER A 147 -1.60 -7.57 5.05
C SER A 147 -1.13 -8.50 6.18
N GLY A 148 -0.18 -9.40 5.91
CA GLY A 148 0.45 -10.27 6.90
C GLY A 148 1.34 -9.47 7.86
N PHE A 149 2.15 -8.57 7.31
CA PHE A 149 2.99 -7.68 8.09
C PHE A 149 2.16 -6.79 9.04
N LEU A 150 1.12 -6.14 8.52
CA LEU A 150 0.22 -5.30 9.33
C LEU A 150 -0.52 -6.08 10.42
N LYS A 151 -0.87 -7.34 10.17
CA LYS A 151 -1.45 -8.23 11.20
C LYS A 151 -0.43 -8.55 12.28
N ASN A 152 0.80 -8.89 11.90
CA ASN A 152 1.89 -9.16 12.84
C ASN A 152 2.17 -7.93 13.74
N LEU A 153 2.22 -6.72 13.13
CA LEU A 153 2.33 -5.47 13.87
C LEU A 153 1.25 -5.29 14.94
N ASN A 154 -0.02 -5.54 14.58
CA ASN A 154 -1.12 -5.43 15.53
C ASN A 154 -1.04 -6.48 16.65
N HIS A 155 -0.64 -7.73 16.32
CA HIS A 155 -0.49 -8.80 17.30
C HIS A 155 0.61 -8.48 18.31
N LYS A 156 1.80 -8.11 17.83
CA LYS A 156 2.93 -7.69 18.69
C LYS A 156 2.54 -6.52 19.59
N ASN A 157 1.85 -5.52 19.04
CA ASN A 157 1.34 -4.41 19.84
C ASN A 157 0.37 -4.88 20.94
N GLN A 158 -0.49 -5.86 20.69
CA GLN A 158 -1.38 -6.40 21.72
C GLN A 158 -0.61 -7.13 22.83
N GLU A 159 0.41 -7.91 22.48
CA GLU A 159 1.26 -8.63 23.43
C GLU A 159 2.07 -7.70 24.32
N LEU A 160 2.72 -6.69 23.75
CA LEU A 160 3.48 -5.68 24.50
C LEU A 160 2.59 -4.89 25.46
N ASN A 161 1.36 -4.60 25.05
CA ASN A 161 0.39 -3.87 25.87
C ASN A 161 -0.27 -4.70 26.98
N GLY A 162 -0.16 -6.03 26.93
CA GLY A 162 -0.71 -6.96 27.93
C GLY A 162 0.24 -7.25 29.09
N ARG A 163 1.50 -6.80 29.01
CA ARG A 163 2.46 -6.92 30.12
C ARG A 163 2.08 -5.91 31.21
N PRO A 164 2.06 -6.31 32.51
CA PRO A 164 1.84 -5.37 33.59
C PRO A 164 2.94 -4.30 33.55
N LYS A 165 2.54 -3.02 33.59
CA LYS A 165 3.47 -1.90 33.69
C LYS A 165 4.14 -1.95 35.07
N GLU A 166 5.29 -2.61 35.17
CA GLU A 166 6.27 -2.20 36.16
C GLU A 166 6.84 -0.85 35.69
N ASP A 167 7.21 0.01 36.64
CA ASP A 167 7.53 1.44 36.47
C ASP A 167 8.76 1.71 35.56
N GLU A 168 8.68 1.32 34.30
CA GLU A 168 9.63 1.68 33.24
C GLU A 168 9.08 2.90 32.50
N THR A 169 9.91 3.94 32.48
CA THR A 169 9.76 5.16 31.69
C THR A 169 9.37 4.83 30.24
N ASP A 170 8.34 5.51 29.73
CA ASP A 170 7.74 5.29 28.39
C ASP A 170 8.78 5.32 27.24
N ASP A 171 9.94 5.97 27.47
CA ASP A 171 11.04 6.14 26.50
C ASP A 171 11.76 4.82 26.14
N ASP A 172 11.83 3.83 27.05
CA ASP A 172 12.57 2.56 26.80
C ASP A 172 11.74 1.59 25.92
N LEU A 173 10.41 1.72 25.92
CA LEU A 173 9.51 0.92 25.10
C LEU A 173 9.57 1.31 23.62
N ASP A 174 9.76 2.60 23.33
CA ASP A 174 9.83 3.13 21.97
C ASP A 174 11.14 2.73 21.26
N ALA A 175 12.25 2.67 21.99
CA ALA A 175 13.55 2.22 21.45
C ALA A 175 13.56 0.74 21.03
N GLY A 176 12.74 -0.11 21.67
CA GLY A 176 12.61 -1.53 21.35
C GLY A 176 11.85 -1.81 20.05
N LEU A 177 10.84 -0.99 19.73
CA LEU A 177 10.01 -1.15 18.52
C LEU A 177 10.78 -0.84 17.23
N ASP A 178 11.69 0.13 17.28
CA ASP A 178 12.59 0.49 16.16
C ASP A 178 13.53 -0.68 15.80
N HIS A 179 14.04 -1.40 16.81
CA HIS A 179 14.93 -2.53 16.63
C HIS A 179 14.23 -3.77 16.06
N GLU A 180 12.96 -3.99 16.41
CA GLU A 180 12.21 -5.19 16.00
C GLU A 180 11.63 -5.11 14.59
N LEU A 181 11.33 -3.91 14.08
CA LEU A 181 10.68 -3.74 12.78
C LEU A 181 11.61 -3.20 11.69
N GLN A 182 12.85 -2.85 12.06
CA GLN A 182 13.94 -2.45 11.19
C GLN A 182 13.49 -1.52 10.06
N ILE A 183 12.59 -0.58 10.37
CA ILE A 183 12.15 0.41 9.38
C ILE A 183 13.31 1.38 9.19
N LYS A 184 14.04 1.22 8.09
CA LYS A 184 15.16 2.07 7.71
C LYS A 184 14.61 3.23 6.92
N VAL A 185 14.61 4.40 7.54
CA VAL A 185 14.17 5.64 6.91
C VAL A 185 15.16 6.77 7.16
N PRO A 186 15.29 7.74 6.23
CA PRO A 186 16.09 8.95 6.43
C PRO A 186 15.73 9.69 7.72
N ALA A 187 16.70 10.41 8.31
CA ALA A 187 16.48 11.24 9.51
C ALA A 187 15.42 12.35 9.30
N THR A 188 15.13 12.74 8.06
CA THR A 188 14.04 13.67 7.70
C THR A 188 12.64 13.12 7.97
N ALA A 189 12.51 11.84 8.33
CA ALA A 189 11.25 11.20 8.70
C ALA A 189 10.60 11.78 9.97
N LEU A 190 11.24 12.68 10.72
CA LEU A 190 10.62 13.31 11.90
C LEU A 190 9.62 14.43 11.53
N GLU A 191 9.86 15.19 10.45
CA GLU A 191 9.05 16.37 10.06
C GLU A 191 8.46 16.27 8.64
N TRP A 192 8.43 15.07 8.07
CA TRP A 192 8.03 14.82 6.68
C TRP A 192 6.57 15.24 6.35
N LYS A 193 5.73 15.44 7.37
CA LYS A 193 4.29 15.72 7.25
C LYS A 193 3.99 17.15 6.80
N ASP A 194 4.84 18.10 7.21
CA ASP A 194 4.59 19.53 7.05
C ASP A 194 5.05 20.05 5.68
N SER A 195 6.06 19.39 5.10
CA SER A 195 6.65 19.73 3.80
C SER A 195 6.39 18.67 2.74
N ILE A 196 5.20 18.03 2.76
CA ILE A 196 4.94 16.92 1.85
C ILE A 196 4.96 17.36 0.39
N ASP A 197 5.78 16.66 -0.39
CA ASP A 197 5.90 16.86 -1.81
C ASP A 197 6.05 15.54 -2.54
N ILE A 198 5.66 15.50 -3.82
CA ILE A 198 5.81 14.29 -4.63
C ILE A 198 7.25 14.09 -5.13
N MET A 199 8.05 15.16 -5.13
CA MET A 199 9.47 15.09 -5.46
C MET A 199 10.29 14.60 -4.26
N LEU A 200 11.36 13.88 -4.55
CA LEU A 200 12.32 13.45 -3.54
C LEU A 200 13.07 14.67 -2.99
N THR A 201 13.25 14.68 -1.68
CA THR A 201 14.22 15.58 -1.04
C THR A 201 15.63 15.06 -1.28
N LYS A 202 16.64 15.91 -1.11
CA LYS A 202 18.04 15.51 -1.30
C LYS A 202 18.41 14.31 -0.40
N ASN A 203 17.98 14.34 0.86
CA ASN A 203 18.28 13.27 1.81
C ASN A 203 17.59 11.94 1.46
N GLU A 204 16.44 11.97 0.79
CA GLU A 204 15.79 10.75 0.30
C GLU A 204 16.42 10.24 -0.99
N ALA A 205 16.96 11.12 -1.83
CA ALA A 205 17.66 10.73 -3.05
C ALA A 205 19.05 10.12 -2.76
N ASP A 206 19.69 10.57 -1.67
CA ASP A 206 21.01 10.09 -1.24
C ASP A 206 20.95 8.83 -0.34
N PHE A 207 19.75 8.40 0.09
CA PHE A 207 19.52 7.26 0.99
C PHE A 207 19.50 5.92 0.25
#